data_AF-A0A7S0LT10-F1
#
_entry.id   AF-A0A7S0LT10-F1
#
_cell.length_a   1.000
_cell.length_b   1.000
_cell.length_c   1.000
_cell.angle_alpha   90.00
_cell.angle_beta   90.00
_cell.angle_gamma   90.00
#
_symmetry.space_group_name_H-M   'P 1'
#
loop_
_entity.id
_entity.type
_entity.pdbx_description
1 polymer ?
#
loop_
_entity_poly.entity_id
_entity_poly.type
_entity_poly.pdbx_seq_one_letter_code
_entity_poly.pdbx_strand_id
1 'polypeptide(L)'
;MSSTMHTQHSCLPRRAVVMQEGPSVEEAPATDNGDNRGGGGRRKLAAGWPPRGPRPKVRGERREDVDKAPCWSVLLHDDDVHTFVYCVMVICSVVQTIKRCKAHAITAQANAKGAAMVTTTWNEKATKYCSKLQEYGLTASICRVDK
;
A
#
# COMPACT_ATOMS: atom_id res chain seq x y z
N MET A 1 6.27 -18.57 -56.11
CA MET A 1 7.58 -19.06 -55.62
C MET A 1 8.00 -18.18 -54.46
N SER A 2 8.18 -18.79 -53.27
CA SER A 2 8.97 -18.28 -52.13
C SER A 2 8.46 -17.01 -51.42
N SER A 3 8.50 -16.86 -50.10
CA SER A 3 9.05 -17.71 -49.05
C SER A 3 8.38 -17.33 -47.73
N THR A 4 8.01 -18.35 -46.97
CA THR A 4 7.53 -18.32 -45.59
C THR A 4 8.68 -17.94 -44.65
N MET A 5 8.45 -17.05 -43.68
CA MET A 5 9.25 -17.03 -42.43
C MET A 5 8.34 -16.82 -41.22
N HIS A 6 8.00 -17.94 -40.58
CA HIS A 6 7.51 -18.00 -39.21
C HIS A 6 8.71 -17.89 -38.27
N THR A 7 8.70 -16.93 -37.34
CA THR A 7 9.62 -16.93 -36.19
C THR A 7 8.79 -17.11 -34.93
N GLN A 8 8.78 -18.33 -34.40
CA GLN A 8 8.19 -18.66 -33.10
C GLN A 8 9.26 -18.43 -32.03
N HIS A 9 9.06 -17.46 -31.13
CA HIS A 9 9.85 -17.36 -29.91
C HIS A 9 9.28 -18.31 -28.85
N SER A 10 10.04 -19.35 -28.53
CA SER A 10 9.73 -20.32 -27.49
C SER A 10 9.97 -19.70 -26.11
N CYS A 11 8.88 -19.34 -25.44
CA CYS A 11 8.89 -18.94 -24.03
C CYS A 11 8.60 -20.19 -23.20
N LEU A 12 9.63 -20.93 -22.78
CA LEU A 12 9.46 -22.03 -21.83
C LEU A 12 9.27 -21.46 -20.41
N PRO A 13 8.19 -21.80 -19.69
CA PRO A 13 8.07 -21.42 -18.29
C PRO A 13 9.05 -22.23 -17.43
N ARG A 14 9.87 -21.51 -16.66
CA ARG A 14 10.79 -22.06 -15.66
C ARG A 14 10.00 -22.73 -14.53
N ARG A 15 10.48 -23.90 -14.16
CA ARG A 15 10.02 -24.80 -13.10
C ARG A 15 9.91 -24.08 -11.75
N ALA A 16 8.79 -24.30 -11.05
CA ALA A 16 8.52 -23.75 -9.72
C ALA A 16 9.52 -24.30 -8.69
N VAL A 17 10.15 -23.40 -7.93
CA VAL A 17 10.94 -23.72 -6.74
C VAL A 17 10.02 -23.65 -5.54
N VAL A 18 9.83 -24.79 -4.86
CA VAL A 18 9.20 -24.87 -3.54
C VAL A 18 10.13 -24.19 -2.53
N MET A 19 9.71 -23.06 -1.99
CA MET A 19 10.38 -22.42 -0.86
C MET A 19 9.64 -22.78 0.43
N GLN A 20 10.43 -23.29 1.36
CA GLN A 20 10.03 -23.74 2.69
C GLN A 20 9.65 -22.58 3.60
N GLU A 21 9.02 -23.00 4.69
CA GLU A 21 8.15 -22.31 5.63
C GLU A 21 8.93 -21.32 6.49
N GLY A 22 8.41 -20.09 6.62
CA GLY A 22 8.96 -19.08 7.52
C GLY A 22 8.53 -19.29 8.97
N PRO A 23 9.33 -18.87 9.96
CA PRO A 23 9.18 -19.24 11.37
C PRO A 23 8.09 -18.46 12.12
N SER A 24 7.50 -19.16 13.10
CA SER A 24 6.62 -18.64 14.16
C SER A 24 7.25 -17.48 14.93
N VAL A 25 6.46 -16.43 15.15
CA VAL A 25 6.80 -15.30 16.01
C VAL A 25 6.36 -15.54 17.45
N GLU A 26 7.34 -15.33 18.32
CA GLU A 26 7.29 -14.77 19.69
C GLU A 26 6.55 -15.49 20.83
N GLU A 27 7.34 -16.09 21.73
CA GLU A 27 7.16 -15.89 23.17
C GLU A 27 8.48 -15.41 23.77
N ALA A 28 8.42 -14.30 24.51
CA ALA A 28 9.49 -13.83 25.38
C ALA A 28 8.89 -13.12 26.63
N PRO A 29 9.62 -13.10 27.76
CA PRO A 29 9.05 -13.39 29.07
C PRO A 29 8.91 -12.15 29.97
N ALA A 30 8.04 -12.24 30.97
CA ALA A 30 8.10 -11.40 32.16
C ALA A 30 8.02 -12.28 33.42
N THR A 31 9.15 -12.38 34.10
CA THR A 31 9.32 -12.99 35.41
C THR A 31 8.89 -12.03 36.53
N ASP A 32 8.12 -12.57 37.47
CA ASP A 32 8.29 -12.54 38.93
C ASP A 32 8.80 -11.25 39.62
N ASN A 33 7.96 -10.69 40.50
CA ASN A 33 8.29 -10.41 41.91
C ASN A 33 7.10 -9.80 42.68
N GLY A 34 6.82 -10.33 43.89
CA GLY A 34 6.56 -9.48 45.06
C GLY A 34 5.19 -9.54 45.75
N ASP A 35 5.12 -10.40 46.76
CA ASP A 35 4.21 -10.47 47.92
C ASP A 35 3.62 -9.14 48.46
N ASN A 36 2.32 -9.09 48.81
CA ASN A 36 1.88 -8.59 50.12
C ASN A 36 0.42 -8.98 50.47
N ARG A 37 0.22 -9.28 51.76
CA ARG A 37 -0.94 -9.88 52.40
C ARG A 37 -2.07 -8.90 52.73
N GLY A 38 -3.27 -9.46 52.93
CA GLY A 38 -4.42 -8.85 53.63
C GLY A 38 -5.57 -8.54 52.69
N GLY A 39 -6.82 -8.91 52.90
CA GLY A 39 -7.53 -9.33 54.10
C GLY A 39 -8.91 -8.66 54.05
N GLY A 40 -9.98 -9.46 54.00
CA GLY A 40 -11.34 -9.07 54.41
C GLY A 40 -12.15 -8.15 53.50
N GLY A 41 -13.40 -8.56 53.21
CA GLY A 41 -14.45 -7.61 52.86
C GLY A 41 -15.53 -8.11 51.90
N ARG A 42 -16.45 -8.94 52.38
CA ARG A 42 -17.80 -9.06 51.78
C ARG A 42 -18.46 -7.69 51.76
N ARG A 43 -18.78 -7.12 50.58
CA ARG A 43 -19.91 -6.17 50.44
C ARG A 43 -20.58 -6.24 49.07
N LYS A 44 -21.80 -6.76 49.11
CA LYS A 44 -23.09 -6.38 48.48
C LYS A 44 -23.20 -5.96 47.01
N LEU A 45 -24.39 -6.32 46.51
CA LEU A 45 -24.96 -6.28 45.17
C LEU A 45 -25.45 -4.86 44.76
N ALA A 46 -25.55 -4.69 43.43
CA ALA A 46 -26.50 -3.87 42.67
C ALA A 46 -26.25 -2.37 42.44
N ALA A 47 -26.01 -2.01 41.18
CA ALA A 47 -26.72 -0.93 40.48
C ALA A 47 -26.61 -1.17 38.95
N GLY A 48 -27.76 -1.38 38.29
CA GLY A 48 -27.87 -1.83 36.91
C GLY A 48 -27.53 -0.76 35.87
N TRP A 49 -26.92 -1.20 34.77
CA TRP A 49 -26.95 -0.46 33.50
C TRP A 49 -28.35 -0.57 32.89
N PRO A 50 -28.94 0.51 32.36
CA PRO A 50 -30.23 0.40 31.67
C PRO A 50 -30.07 -0.45 30.40
N PRO A 51 -31.09 -1.27 30.04
CA PRO A 51 -31.06 -2.03 28.80
C PRO A 51 -31.04 -1.07 27.61
N ARG A 52 -30.08 -1.25 26.71
CA ARG A 52 -29.98 -0.49 25.47
C ARG A 52 -31.19 -0.81 24.60
N GLY A 53 -32.13 0.13 24.48
CA GLY A 53 -33.27 0.01 23.59
C GLY A 53 -32.85 -0.16 22.11
N PRO A 54 -33.76 -0.60 21.23
CA PRO A 54 -33.47 -0.83 19.82
C PRO A 54 -33.01 0.48 19.16
N ARG A 55 -31.78 0.49 18.63
CA ARG A 55 -31.29 1.63 17.86
C ARG A 55 -32.10 1.73 16.56
N PRO A 56 -32.70 2.88 16.22
CA PRO A 56 -33.42 3.04 14.97
C PRO A 56 -32.45 2.80 13.80
N LYS A 57 -32.80 1.82 12.96
CA LYS A 57 -32.03 1.48 11.76
C LYS A 57 -32.32 2.54 10.72
N VAL A 58 -31.51 3.60 10.71
CA VAL A 58 -31.59 4.67 9.71
C VAL A 58 -31.41 4.02 8.34
N ARG A 59 -32.49 3.89 7.58
CA ARG A 59 -32.50 3.37 6.22
C ARG A 59 -31.82 4.41 5.37
N GLY A 60 -30.51 4.25 5.17
CA GLY A 60 -29.68 5.20 4.45
C GLY A 60 -30.26 5.48 3.08
N GLU A 61 -30.59 6.75 2.84
CA GLU A 61 -30.95 7.26 1.53
C GLU A 61 -29.86 6.90 0.52
N ARG A 62 -30.30 6.51 -0.68
CA ARG A 62 -29.47 6.13 -1.82
C ARG A 62 -28.52 7.28 -2.09
N ARG A 63 -27.24 7.12 -1.74
CA ARG A 63 -26.19 8.10 -2.06
C ARG A 63 -26.25 8.32 -3.56
N GLU A 64 -26.67 9.51 -3.95
CA GLU A 64 -26.63 9.97 -5.33
C GLU A 64 -25.21 9.76 -5.84
N ASP A 65 -25.10 9.23 -7.05
CA ASP A 65 -23.84 8.98 -7.72
C ASP A 65 -23.20 10.35 -8.04
N VAL A 66 -22.56 10.95 -7.05
CA VAL A 66 -21.76 12.17 -7.23
C VAL A 66 -20.70 11.84 -8.27
N ASP A 67 -20.77 12.50 -9.42
CA ASP A 67 -19.79 12.38 -10.49
C ASP A 67 -18.39 12.52 -9.91
N LYS A 68 -17.69 11.39 -9.80
CA LYS A 68 -16.37 11.35 -9.19
C LYS A 68 -15.43 12.05 -10.15
N ALA A 69 -14.86 13.18 -9.72
CA ALA A 69 -13.87 13.90 -10.49
C ALA A 69 -12.80 12.94 -11.06
N PRO A 70 -12.36 13.14 -12.32
CA PRO A 70 -11.43 12.23 -12.96
C PRO A 70 -10.14 12.14 -12.14
N CYS A 71 -9.78 10.91 -11.80
CA CYS A 71 -8.60 10.60 -11.02
C CYS A 71 -7.40 10.44 -11.96
N TRP A 72 -6.25 10.98 -11.54
CA TRP A 72 -5.00 10.93 -12.28
C TRP A 72 -3.97 10.15 -11.49
N SER A 73 -3.31 9.20 -12.17
CA SER A 73 -2.24 8.40 -11.59
C SER A 73 -0.89 8.93 -11.99
N VAL A 74 0.03 9.03 -11.02
CA VAL A 74 1.43 9.33 -11.24
C VAL A 74 2.18 8.01 -11.40
N LEU A 75 2.91 7.86 -12.49
CA LEU A 75 3.71 6.69 -12.83
C LEU A 75 5.20 7.02 -12.68
N LEU A 76 5.94 6.11 -12.07
CA LEU A 76 7.40 6.10 -12.06
C LEU A 76 7.87 5.08 -13.10
N HIS A 77 8.80 5.48 -13.95
CA HIS A 77 9.45 4.61 -14.92
C HIS A 77 10.78 4.11 -14.39
N ASP A 78 11.17 2.93 -14.82
CA ASP A 78 12.50 2.39 -14.57
C ASP A 78 13.57 3.18 -15.32
N ASP A 79 14.76 3.26 -14.73
CA ASP A 79 15.92 3.91 -15.34
C ASP A 79 17.23 3.24 -14.89
N ASP A 80 18.26 3.32 -15.74
CA ASP A 80 19.57 2.69 -15.49
C ASP A 80 20.53 3.57 -14.68
N VAL A 81 20.09 4.76 -14.25
CA VAL A 81 20.95 5.79 -13.64
C VAL A 81 20.82 5.79 -12.11
N HIS A 82 19.60 5.62 -11.60
CA HIS A 82 19.31 5.80 -10.19
C HIS A 82 19.26 4.48 -9.41
N THR A 83 19.80 4.52 -8.19
CA THR A 83 19.69 3.38 -7.27
C THR A 83 18.31 3.32 -6.63
N PHE A 84 17.87 2.11 -6.23
CA PHE A 84 16.64 1.92 -5.46
C PHE A 84 16.56 2.85 -4.24
N VAL A 85 17.65 3.01 -3.50
CA VAL A 85 17.69 3.84 -2.29
C VAL A 85 17.40 5.30 -2.63
N TYR A 86 17.99 5.83 -3.70
CA TYR A 86 17.74 7.20 -4.14
C TYR A 86 16.28 7.40 -4.55
N CYS A 87 15.74 6.52 -5.41
CA CYS A 87 14.34 6.57 -5.84
C CYS A 87 13.39 6.55 -4.65
N VAL A 88 13.62 5.66 -3.69
CA VAL A 88 12.80 5.54 -2.48
C VAL A 88 12.84 6.81 -1.63
N MET A 89 14.02 7.42 -1.44
CA MET A 89 14.14 8.67 -0.70
C MET A 89 13.39 9.81 -1.38
N VAL A 90 13.55 9.98 -2.70
CA VAL A 90 12.88 11.02 -3.47
C VAL A 90 11.37 10.84 -3.44
N ILE A 91 10.86 9.62 -3.64
CA ILE A 91 9.41 9.34 -3.58
C ILE A 91 8.83 9.72 -2.22
N CYS A 92 9.50 9.35 -1.11
CA CYS A 92 9.06 9.71 0.23
C CYS A 92 9.13 11.23 0.50
N SER A 93 10.10 11.94 -0.09
CA SER A 93 10.24 13.40 0.03
C SER A 93 9.12 14.14 -0.71
N VAL A 94 8.85 13.76 -1.96
CA VAL A 94 7.84 14.41 -2.80
C VAL A 94 6.43 14.04 -2.35
N VAL A 95 6.19 12.75 -2.06
CA VAL A 95 4.89 12.21 -1.67
C VAL A 95 4.96 11.74 -0.22
N GLN A 96 4.79 12.68 0.70
CA GLN A 96 4.88 12.45 2.15
C GLN A 96 3.88 11.42 2.70
N THR A 97 2.84 11.08 1.91
CA THR A 97 1.88 10.03 2.28
C THR A 97 2.41 8.61 2.04
N ILE A 98 3.50 8.45 1.30
CA ILE A 98 4.11 7.15 0.99
C ILE A 98 5.26 6.87 1.95
N LYS A 99 5.13 5.80 2.72
CA LYS A 99 6.20 5.29 3.60
C LYS A 99 7.27 4.55 2.81
N ARG A 100 8.48 4.47 3.37
CA ARG A 100 9.66 3.84 2.77
C ARG A 100 9.41 2.43 2.23
N CYS A 101 8.73 1.55 2.99
CA CYS A 101 8.46 0.19 2.55
C CYS A 101 7.59 0.14 1.28
N LYS A 102 6.61 1.04 1.17
CA LYS A 102 5.75 1.13 -0.02
C LYS A 102 6.50 1.75 -1.20
N ALA A 103 7.30 2.79 -0.96
CA ALA A 103 8.16 3.37 -1.99
C ALA A 103 9.11 2.32 -2.57
N HIS A 104 9.73 1.49 -1.72
CA HIS A 104 10.60 0.40 -2.16
C HIS A 104 9.86 -0.60 -3.05
N ALA A 105 8.65 -1.02 -2.66
CA ALA A 105 7.84 -1.91 -3.47
C ALA A 105 7.47 -1.30 -4.83
N ILE A 106 7.18 -0.01 -4.88
CA ILE A 106 6.89 0.72 -6.12
C ILE A 106 8.12 0.73 -7.04
N THR A 107 9.30 1.08 -6.51
CA THR A 107 10.53 1.10 -7.31
C THR A 107 10.89 -0.31 -7.79
N ALA A 108 10.77 -1.33 -6.94
CA ALA A 108 10.98 -2.73 -7.34
C ALA A 108 10.02 -3.16 -8.45
N GLN A 109 8.77 -2.72 -8.40
CA GLN A 109 7.80 -2.98 -9.44
C GLN A 109 8.15 -2.24 -10.75
N ALA A 110 8.61 -0.98 -10.66
CA ALA A 110 9.03 -0.21 -11.83
C ALA A 110 10.18 -0.94 -12.54
N ASN A 111 11.22 -1.33 -11.81
CA ASN A 111 12.34 -2.09 -12.37
C ASN A 111 11.92 -3.42 -13.01
N ALA A 112 10.94 -4.11 -12.43
CA ALA A 112 10.50 -5.39 -12.98
C ALA A 112 9.61 -5.25 -14.22
N LYS A 113 8.83 -4.17 -14.33
CA LYS A 113 7.77 -4.00 -15.35
C LYS A 113 8.01 -2.84 -16.32
N GLY A 114 9.08 -2.08 -16.14
CA GLY A 114 9.35 -0.81 -16.80
C GLY A 114 8.65 0.41 -16.18
N ALA A 115 7.51 0.23 -15.49
CA ALA A 115 6.82 1.31 -14.79
C ALA A 115 5.94 0.84 -13.62
N ALA A 116 5.71 1.71 -12.65
CA ALA A 116 4.82 1.48 -11.51
C ALA A 116 4.02 2.72 -11.09
N MET A 117 2.82 2.49 -10.58
CA MET A 117 1.97 3.56 -10.06
C MET A 117 2.42 3.98 -8.66
N VAL A 118 2.69 5.27 -8.50
CA VAL A 118 3.10 5.87 -7.23
C VAL A 118 1.87 6.22 -6.39
N THR A 119 0.97 7.02 -6.95
CA THR A 119 -0.24 7.49 -6.27
C THR A 119 -1.31 7.89 -7.28
N THR A 120 -2.55 7.94 -6.82
CA THR A 120 -3.70 8.44 -7.59
C THR A 120 -4.30 9.64 -6.87
N THR A 121 -4.46 10.75 -7.57
CA THR A 121 -4.95 12.01 -7.01
C THR A 121 -5.63 12.86 -8.10
N TRP A 122 -6.06 14.08 -7.78
CA TRP A 122 -6.64 14.98 -8.78
C TRP A 122 -5.54 15.61 -9.66
N ASN A 123 -5.92 16.11 -10.84
CA ASN A 123 -4.99 16.53 -11.89
C ASN A 123 -3.90 17.49 -11.41
N GLU A 124 -4.26 18.59 -10.74
CA GLU A 124 -3.29 19.61 -10.31
C GLU A 124 -2.23 19.05 -9.36
N LYS A 125 -2.64 18.16 -8.45
CA LYS A 125 -1.71 17.55 -7.48
C LYS A 125 -0.85 16.47 -8.12
N ALA A 126 -1.41 15.70 -9.05
CA ALA A 126 -0.65 14.73 -9.83
C ALA A 126 0.44 15.42 -10.67
N THR A 127 0.08 16.54 -11.31
CA THR A 127 1.02 17.37 -12.08
C THR A 127 2.15 17.90 -11.20
N LYS A 128 1.84 18.46 -10.03
CA LYS A 128 2.86 18.93 -9.07
C LYS A 128 3.81 17.82 -8.61
N TYR A 129 3.29 16.62 -8.34
CA TYR A 129 4.14 15.48 -7.99
C TYR A 129 5.02 15.05 -9.15
N CYS A 130 4.48 14.99 -10.36
CA CYS A 130 5.23 14.63 -11.56
C CYS A 130 6.38 15.61 -11.82
N SER A 131 6.10 16.92 -11.79
CA SER A 131 7.13 17.96 -11.97
C SER A 131 8.23 17.87 -10.92
N LYS A 132 7.87 17.68 -9.64
CA LYS A 132 8.87 17.52 -8.57
C LYS A 132 9.73 16.28 -8.74
N LEU A 133 9.14 15.13 -9.11
CA LEU A 133 9.92 13.91 -9.36
C LEU A 133 10.94 14.13 -10.49
N GLN A 134 10.52 14.82 -11.56
CA GLN A 134 11.39 15.18 -12.69
C GLN A 134 12.47 16.19 -12.30
N GLU A 135 12.19 17.16 -11.42
CA GLU A 135 13.19 18.09 -10.87
C GLU A 135 14.31 17.35 -10.11
N TYR A 136 14.00 16.23 -9.46
CA TYR A 136 14.99 15.34 -8.82
C TYR A 136 15.69 14.38 -9.80
N GLY A 137 15.39 14.47 -11.09
CA GLY A 137 15.97 13.64 -12.15
C GLY A 137 15.26 12.32 -12.43
N LEU A 138 14.15 12.01 -11.75
CA LEU A 138 13.42 10.76 -11.98
C LEU A 138 12.51 10.84 -13.22
N THR A 139 12.39 9.73 -13.94
CA THR A 139 11.47 9.63 -15.08
C THR A 139 10.05 9.33 -14.58
N ALA A 140 9.17 10.33 -14.66
CA ALA A 140 7.77 10.22 -14.22
C ALA A 140 6.80 10.73 -15.29
N SER A 141 5.59 10.16 -15.31
CA SER A 141 4.49 10.63 -16.14
C SER A 141 3.16 10.59 -15.40
N ILE A 142 2.13 11.28 -15.91
CA ILE A 142 0.77 11.19 -15.40
C ILE A 142 -0.15 10.53 -16.42
N CYS A 143 -1.08 9.71 -15.95
CA CYS A 143 -2.06 9.05 -16.78
C CYS A 143 -3.47 9.24 -16.19
N ARG A 144 -4.46 9.42 -17.06
CA ARG A 144 -5.86 9.47 -16.66
C ARG A 144 -6.33 8.05 -16.33
N VAL A 145 -7.02 7.89 -15.20
CA VAL A 145 -7.62 6.60 -14.83
C VAL A 145 -9.09 6.64 -15.17
N ASP A 146 -9.46 5.99 -16.27
CA ASP A 146 -10.85 5.73 -16.59
C ASP A 146 -11.32 4.53 -15.75
N LYS A 147 -12.39 4.70 -14.98
CA LYS A 147 -12.95 3.68 -14.06
C LYS A 147 -14.16 2.99 -14.69
#